data_AF-A0A8A1LSH9-F1
#
_entry.id   AF-A0A8A1LSH9-F1
#
_cell.length_a   1.000
_cell.length_b   1.000
_cell.length_c   1.000
_cell.angle_alpha   90.00
_cell.angle_beta   90.00
_cell.angle_gamma   90.00
#
_symmetry.space_group_name_H-M   'P 1'
#
loop_
_entity.id
_entity.type
_entity.pdbx_description
1 polymer ?
#
loop_
_entity_poly.entity_id
_entity_poly.type
_entity_poly.pdbx_seq_one_letter_code
_entity_poly.pdbx_strand_id
1 'polypeptide(L)'
;MEYIEGIHLSDILKKPTANREEKEILNPDVDDTTLNIVYRQIADFMLQLYNLDFTHIGAISEVVEGANTWAVTGRPLTYNMNELATSTGYPINRFPTERFSSANEYFKSLADQHLVHLHTQRNLASDPKDARRRHIARHLFQQLAARNCINENGPFKLFCDDLRPANILVNQSNLGLLEFMVRSNQYPSTNLKPIFR
;
A
#
# COMPACT_ATOMS: atom_id res chain seq x y z
N MET A 1 -21.23 8.47 -0.96
CA MET A 1 -20.26 9.22 -1.78
C MET A 1 -20.82 9.38 -3.17
N GLU A 2 -20.40 10.42 -3.87
CA GLU A 2 -20.73 10.68 -5.28
C GLU A 2 -19.94 9.73 -6.18
N TYR A 3 -20.58 9.22 -7.23
CA TYR A 3 -19.93 8.38 -8.24
C TYR A 3 -19.01 9.25 -9.10
N ILE A 4 -17.75 8.84 -9.25
CA ILE A 4 -16.78 9.51 -10.13
C ILE A 4 -16.61 8.66 -11.38
N GLU A 5 -16.94 9.25 -12.52
CA GLU A 5 -16.78 8.60 -13.83
C GLU A 5 -15.31 8.64 -14.27
N GLY A 6 -14.73 7.48 -14.55
CA GLY A 6 -13.37 7.35 -15.05
C GLY A 6 -13.01 5.90 -15.40
N ILE A 7 -11.78 5.70 -15.87
CA ILE A 7 -11.23 4.38 -16.19
C ILE A 7 -10.00 4.10 -15.32
N HIS A 8 -9.76 2.83 -14.98
CA HIS A 8 -8.57 2.47 -14.21
C HIS A 8 -7.32 2.66 -15.05
N LEU A 9 -6.26 3.22 -14.46
CA LEU A 9 -4.98 3.38 -15.16
C LEU A 9 -4.42 2.03 -15.62
N SER A 10 -4.66 0.94 -14.87
CA SER A 10 -4.28 -0.40 -15.31
C SER A 10 -4.89 -0.79 -16.65
N ASP A 11 -6.10 -0.32 -16.98
CA ASP A 11 -6.77 -0.64 -18.23
C ASP A 11 -6.13 0.07 -19.43
N ILE A 12 -5.47 1.20 -19.20
CA ILE A 12 -4.70 1.94 -20.20
C ILE A 12 -3.31 1.31 -20.39
N LEU A 13 -2.68 0.90 -19.30
CA LEU A 13 -1.30 0.38 -19.33
C LEU A 13 -1.21 -1.08 -19.75
N LYS A 14 -2.30 -1.86 -19.64
CA LYS A 14 -2.31 -3.27 -20.02
C LYS A 14 -2.42 -3.46 -21.53
N LYS A 15 -1.81 -4.53 -22.04
CA LYS A 15 -1.95 -4.92 -23.44
C LYS A 15 -3.40 -5.36 -23.69
N PRO A 16 -4.10 -4.78 -24.70
CA PRO A 16 -5.41 -5.27 -25.07
C PRO A 16 -5.31 -6.74 -25.49
N THR A 17 -6.19 -7.58 -24.93
CA THR A 17 -6.32 -8.98 -25.34
C THR A 17 -7.79 -9.31 -25.59
N ALA A 18 -8.03 -10.14 -26.62
CA ALA A 18 -9.36 -10.68 -26.90
C ALA A 18 -9.70 -11.85 -25.97
N ASN A 19 -8.71 -12.47 -25.34
CA ASN A 19 -8.88 -13.61 -24.45
C ASN A 19 -8.62 -13.20 -22.99
N ARG A 20 -9.66 -13.28 -22.16
CA ARG A 20 -9.56 -12.95 -20.73
C ARG A 20 -8.69 -13.93 -19.92
N GLU A 21 -8.36 -15.09 -20.48
CA GLU A 21 -7.45 -16.06 -19.86
C GLU A 21 -5.97 -15.77 -20.16
N GLU A 22 -5.68 -14.88 -21.12
CA GLU A 22 -4.30 -14.47 -21.37
C GLU A 22 -3.76 -13.65 -20.19
N LYS A 23 -2.50 -13.91 -19.86
CA LYS A 23 -1.81 -13.20 -18.79
C LYS A 23 -1.79 -11.71 -19.10
N GLU A 24 -2.31 -10.91 -18.17
CA GLU A 24 -2.18 -9.46 -18.24
C GLU A 24 -0.70 -9.07 -18.21
N ILE A 25 -0.26 -8.40 -19.28
CA ILE A 25 1.09 -7.85 -19.41
C ILE A 25 0.99 -6.36 -19.71
N LEU A 26 2.05 -5.62 -19.35
CA LEU A 26 2.18 -4.23 -19.76
C LEU A 26 2.22 -4.15 -21.28
N ASN A 27 1.50 -3.18 -21.83
CA ASN A 27 1.54 -2.90 -23.25
C ASN A 27 2.88 -2.21 -23.59
N PRO A 28 3.77 -2.83 -24.38
CA PRO A 28 5.02 -2.19 -24.79
C PRO A 28 4.79 -1.05 -25.78
N ASP A 29 3.60 -0.99 -26.41
CA ASP A 29 3.25 -0.04 -27.46
C ASP A 29 2.47 1.17 -26.90
N VAL A 30 2.48 1.39 -25.58
CA VAL A 30 1.90 2.61 -24.99
C VAL A 30 2.74 3.81 -25.43
N ASP A 31 2.06 4.82 -25.96
CA ASP A 31 2.71 6.04 -26.41
C ASP A 31 3.41 6.78 -25.25
N ASP A 32 4.63 7.25 -25.50
CA ASP A 32 5.43 7.96 -24.50
C ASP A 32 4.74 9.22 -23.96
N THR A 33 3.90 9.88 -24.76
CA THR A 33 3.12 11.04 -24.29
C THR A 33 2.13 10.63 -23.21
N THR A 34 1.47 9.48 -23.38
CA THR A 34 0.56 8.89 -22.39
C THR A 34 1.28 8.63 -21.08
N LEU A 35 2.45 7.99 -21.14
CA LEU A 35 3.27 7.72 -19.96
C LEU A 35 3.70 9.02 -19.28
N ASN A 36 4.18 10.01 -20.05
CA ASN A 36 4.59 11.31 -19.52
C ASN A 36 3.44 12.06 -18.83
N ILE A 37 2.23 12.05 -19.39
CA ILE A 37 1.06 12.70 -18.78
C ILE A 37 0.72 12.04 -17.44
N VAL A 38 0.66 10.71 -17.39
CA VAL A 38 0.26 9.97 -16.20
C VAL A 38 1.31 10.06 -15.10
N TYR A 39 2.58 9.74 -15.41
CA TYR A 39 3.62 9.68 -14.40
C TYR A 39 4.00 11.05 -13.85
N ARG A 40 3.86 12.13 -14.64
CA ARG A 40 4.02 13.50 -14.12
C ARG A 40 2.98 13.80 -13.04
N GLN A 41 1.71 13.48 -13.30
CA GLN A 41 0.65 13.67 -12.31
C GLN A 41 0.90 12.81 -11.06
N ILE A 42 1.25 11.53 -11.21
CA ILE A 42 1.57 10.66 -10.07
C ILE A 42 2.72 11.25 -9.24
N ALA A 43 3.78 11.75 -9.89
CA ALA A 43 4.88 12.40 -9.20
C ALA A 43 4.42 13.65 -8.44
N ASP A 44 3.57 14.49 -9.05
CA ASP A 44 3.01 15.68 -8.42
C ASP A 44 2.15 15.32 -7.19
N PHE A 45 1.33 14.27 -7.26
CA PHE A 45 0.56 13.77 -6.11
C PHE A 45 1.47 13.20 -5.02
N MET A 46 2.44 12.37 -5.38
CA MET A 46 3.39 11.79 -4.41
C MET A 46 4.17 12.89 -3.68
N LEU A 47 4.53 13.97 -4.37
CA LEU A 47 5.17 15.14 -3.76
C LEU A 47 4.25 15.87 -2.80
N GLN A 48 2.98 16.06 -3.15
CA GLN A 48 1.96 16.64 -2.26
C GLN A 48 1.78 15.79 -1.00
N LEU A 49 1.66 14.47 -1.16
CA LEU A 49 1.54 13.53 -0.03
C LEU A 49 2.78 13.52 0.85
N TYR A 50 3.97 13.64 0.26
CA TYR A 50 5.24 13.72 0.99
C TYR A 50 5.36 15.00 1.83
N ASN A 51 4.67 16.09 1.45
CA ASN A 51 4.65 17.31 2.24
C ASN A 51 3.77 17.21 3.49
N LEU A 52 3.01 16.13 3.66
CA LEU A 52 2.22 15.88 4.86
C LEU A 52 3.10 15.25 5.95
N ASP A 53 3.11 15.92 7.11
CA ASP A 53 3.83 15.47 8.31
C ASP A 53 2.86 14.97 9.38
N PHE A 54 3.14 13.79 9.92
CA PHE A 54 2.40 13.18 11.00
C PHE A 54 3.30 12.91 12.21
N THR A 55 2.70 12.95 13.39
CA THR A 55 3.39 12.71 14.67
C THR A 55 3.52 11.23 15.03
N HIS A 56 2.76 10.35 14.37
CA HIS A 56 2.71 8.92 14.63
C HIS A 56 2.61 8.13 13.31
N ILE A 57 2.86 6.83 13.36
CA ILE A 57 2.64 5.91 12.23
C ILE A 57 1.35 5.11 12.50
N GLY A 58 0.37 5.20 11.60
CA GLY A 58 -0.94 4.57 11.80
C GLY A 58 -1.97 4.97 10.76
N ALA A 59 -3.22 4.58 10.99
CA ALA A 59 -4.36 4.98 10.16
C ALA A 59 -4.74 6.44 10.44
N ILE A 60 -5.07 7.15 9.37
CA ILE A 60 -5.40 8.57 9.38
C ILE A 60 -6.92 8.75 9.32
N SER A 61 -7.45 9.67 10.12
CA SER A 61 -8.84 10.11 10.05
C SER A 61 -8.94 11.63 10.26
N GLU A 62 -10.04 12.21 9.80
CA GLU A 62 -10.38 13.59 10.11
C GLU A 62 -10.63 13.73 11.63
N VAL A 63 -10.16 14.83 12.21
CA VAL A 63 -10.37 15.16 13.63
C VAL A 63 -11.29 16.38 13.77
N VAL A 64 -12.14 16.36 14.80
CA VAL A 64 -13.22 17.33 15.00
C VAL A 64 -12.71 18.73 15.38
N GLU A 65 -11.49 18.84 15.93
CA GLU A 65 -10.90 20.10 16.43
C GLU A 65 -10.45 21.09 15.33
N GLY A 66 -10.94 20.93 14.10
CA GLY A 66 -10.80 21.88 13.00
C GLY A 66 -11.21 21.23 11.68
N ALA A 67 -12.17 21.82 10.96
CA ALA A 67 -12.57 21.33 9.64
C ALA A 67 -11.34 21.12 8.74
N ASN A 68 -11.26 19.97 8.05
CA ASN A 68 -10.12 19.55 7.22
C ASN A 68 -8.79 19.27 7.96
N THR A 69 -8.81 19.02 9.27
CA THR A 69 -7.62 18.59 10.01
C THR A 69 -7.56 17.06 10.03
N TRP A 70 -6.44 16.48 9.57
CA TRP A 70 -6.22 15.04 9.53
C TRP A 70 -5.14 14.64 10.53
N ALA A 71 -5.36 13.55 11.27
CA ALA A 71 -4.38 13.03 12.22
C ALA A 71 -4.34 11.50 12.21
N VAL A 72 -3.26 10.95 12.74
CA VAL A 72 -3.11 9.50 12.95
C VAL A 72 -3.82 9.10 14.25
N THR A 73 -4.99 8.46 14.09
CA THR A 73 -5.93 8.15 15.18
C THR A 73 -6.05 6.67 15.47
N GLY A 74 -5.57 5.80 14.58
CA GLY A 74 -5.69 4.35 14.74
C GLY A 74 -4.41 3.59 14.39
N ARG A 75 -4.43 2.28 14.66
CA ARG A 75 -3.36 1.36 14.22
C ARG A 75 -3.15 1.40 12.71
N PRO A 76 -1.96 1.02 12.20
CA PRO A 76 -1.77 0.87 10.77
C PRO A 76 -2.75 -0.13 10.16
N LEU A 77 -3.23 0.19 8.96
CA LEU A 77 -4.06 -0.66 8.13
C LEU A 77 -3.41 -0.74 6.74
N THR A 78 -2.48 -1.68 6.58
CA THR A 78 -1.73 -1.86 5.33
C THR A 78 -2.35 -2.92 4.45
N TYR A 79 -2.12 -2.82 3.13
CA TYR A 79 -2.52 -3.87 2.21
C TYR A 79 -1.82 -5.20 2.54
N ASN A 80 -0.56 -5.18 2.94
CA ASN A 80 0.14 -6.38 3.40
C ASN A 80 -0.55 -7.04 4.62
N MET A 81 -1.03 -6.26 5.59
CA MET A 81 -1.81 -6.81 6.71
C MET A 81 -3.12 -7.44 6.24
N ASN A 82 -3.78 -6.84 5.25
CA ASN A 82 -4.97 -7.43 4.64
C ASN A 82 -4.66 -8.78 3.97
N GLU A 83 -3.61 -8.85 3.14
CA GLU A 83 -3.21 -10.10 2.47
C GLU A 83 -2.85 -11.20 3.47
N LEU A 84 -2.13 -10.84 4.54
CA LEU A 84 -1.83 -11.77 5.63
C LEU A 84 -3.12 -12.29 6.29
N ALA A 85 -4.10 -11.42 6.55
CA ALA A 85 -5.35 -11.80 7.20
C ALA A 85 -6.27 -12.66 6.33
N THR A 86 -6.31 -12.41 5.01
CA THR A 86 -7.32 -13.00 4.11
C THR A 86 -6.80 -14.21 3.34
N SER A 87 -5.50 -14.25 3.05
CA SER A 87 -4.91 -15.19 2.10
C SER A 87 -3.86 -16.11 2.72
N THR A 88 -3.69 -16.05 4.05
CA THR A 88 -2.69 -16.86 4.78
C THR A 88 -3.24 -17.38 6.11
N GLY A 89 -2.45 -18.20 6.82
CA GLY A 89 -2.74 -18.64 8.19
C GLY A 89 -2.26 -17.68 9.27
N TYR A 90 -2.17 -16.37 8.99
CA TYR A 90 -1.64 -15.39 9.94
C TYR A 90 -2.61 -15.16 11.11
N PRO A 91 -2.16 -15.27 12.37
CA PRO A 91 -3.00 -15.02 13.55
C PRO A 91 -3.31 -13.53 13.69
N ILE A 92 -4.54 -13.12 13.37
CA ILE A 92 -4.96 -11.70 13.35
C ILE A 92 -4.79 -10.96 14.69
N ASN A 93 -4.81 -11.68 15.81
CA ASN A 93 -4.56 -11.14 17.14
C ASN A 93 -3.08 -10.75 17.39
N ARG A 94 -2.18 -11.08 16.45
CA ARG A 94 -0.77 -10.67 16.45
C ARG A 94 -0.51 -9.38 15.67
N PHE A 95 -1.54 -8.79 15.05
CA PHE A 95 -1.41 -7.46 14.46
C PHE A 95 -1.32 -6.38 15.55
N PRO A 96 -0.65 -5.24 15.28
CA PRO A 96 -0.68 -4.12 16.20
C PRO A 96 -2.12 -3.68 16.48
N THR A 97 -2.37 -3.20 17.70
CA THR A 97 -3.66 -2.63 18.12
C THR A 97 -3.61 -1.11 18.23
N GLU A 98 -2.40 -0.56 18.36
CA GLU A 98 -2.13 0.87 18.53
C GLU A 98 -1.35 1.45 17.34
N ARG A 99 -1.31 2.78 17.28
CA ARG A 99 -0.37 3.54 16.44
C ARG A 99 1.04 3.49 17.03
N PHE A 100 2.05 3.76 16.21
CA PHE A 100 3.45 3.77 16.64
C PHE A 100 3.95 5.21 16.85
N SER A 101 4.74 5.40 17.90
CA SER A 101 5.35 6.70 18.23
C SER A 101 6.73 6.87 17.60
N SER A 102 7.35 5.75 17.18
CA SER A 102 8.65 5.75 16.54
C SER A 102 8.73 4.83 15.32
N ALA A 103 9.65 5.16 14.40
CA ALA A 103 9.98 4.27 13.27
C ALA A 103 10.52 2.91 13.76
N ASN A 104 11.24 2.89 14.87
CA ASN A 104 11.82 1.68 15.46
C ASN A 104 10.73 0.71 15.94
N GLU A 105 9.72 1.20 16.66
CA GLU A 105 8.55 0.39 17.07
C GLU A 105 7.83 -0.19 15.85
N TYR A 106 7.62 0.62 14.81
CA TYR A 106 6.97 0.17 13.58
C TYR A 106 7.78 -0.92 12.87
N PHE A 107 9.08 -0.72 12.68
CA PHE A 107 9.92 -1.72 12.01
C PHE A 107 10.08 -3.02 12.82
N LYS A 108 10.14 -2.93 14.16
CA LYS A 108 10.08 -4.12 15.03
C LYS A 108 8.78 -4.87 14.82
N SER A 109 7.64 -4.17 14.82
CA SER A 109 6.35 -4.81 14.55
C SER A 109 6.31 -5.48 13.16
N LEU A 110 6.83 -4.83 12.12
CA LEU A 110 6.92 -5.43 10.78
C LEU A 110 7.82 -6.66 10.75
N ALA A 111 8.99 -6.61 11.41
CA ALA A 111 9.90 -7.75 11.48
C ALA A 111 9.24 -8.94 12.19
N ASP A 112 8.54 -8.69 13.29
CA ASP A 112 7.80 -9.72 14.03
C ASP A 112 6.67 -10.31 13.18
N GLN A 113 5.92 -9.48 12.44
CA GLN A 113 4.91 -9.96 11.49
C GLN A 113 5.53 -10.89 10.43
N HIS A 114 6.69 -10.53 9.87
CA HIS A 114 7.38 -11.38 8.90
C HIS A 114 7.83 -12.73 9.47
N LEU A 115 8.30 -12.76 10.71
CA LEU A 115 8.73 -13.99 11.40
C LEU A 115 7.54 -14.87 11.78
N VAL A 116 6.46 -14.27 12.30
CA VAL A 116 5.20 -14.99 12.59
C VAL A 116 4.67 -15.61 11.30
N HIS A 117 4.62 -14.84 10.20
CA HIS A 117 4.17 -15.35 8.90
C HIS A 117 5.01 -16.53 8.39
N LEU A 118 6.33 -16.45 8.52
CA LEU A 118 7.23 -17.56 8.17
C LEU A 118 6.92 -18.83 8.98
N HIS A 119 6.57 -18.68 10.25
CA HIS A 119 6.25 -19.81 11.12
C HIS A 119 4.86 -20.40 10.83
N THR A 120 3.87 -19.56 10.55
CA THR A 120 2.47 -20.00 10.43
C THR A 120 2.12 -20.50 9.03
N GLN A 121 2.80 -20.03 7.98
CA GLN A 121 2.55 -20.47 6.61
C GLN A 121 3.58 -21.51 6.14
N ARG A 122 3.28 -22.80 6.36
CA ARG A 122 4.20 -23.92 6.03
C ARG A 122 4.50 -24.08 4.54
N ASN A 123 3.60 -23.63 3.66
CA ASN A 123 3.75 -23.65 2.20
C ASN A 123 4.33 -22.34 1.63
N LEU A 124 4.96 -21.51 2.46
CA LEU A 124 5.53 -20.23 2.02
C LEU A 124 6.76 -20.38 1.10
N ALA A 125 7.40 -21.55 1.10
CA ALA A 125 8.58 -21.84 0.30
C ALA A 125 8.32 -23.01 -0.66
N SER A 126 8.87 -22.92 -1.86
CA SER A 126 8.80 -23.98 -2.88
C SER A 126 9.74 -25.16 -2.58
N ASP A 127 10.88 -24.87 -1.95
CA ASP A 127 11.95 -25.84 -1.68
C ASP A 127 12.80 -25.41 -0.47
N PRO A 128 13.68 -26.29 0.05
CA PRO A 128 14.53 -25.97 1.21
C PRO A 128 15.48 -24.78 1.02
N LYS A 129 15.94 -24.51 -0.20
CA LYS A 129 16.82 -23.35 -0.48
C LYS A 129 16.02 -22.06 -0.40
N ASP A 130 14.81 -22.02 -0.96
CA ASP A 130 13.93 -20.86 -0.85
C ASP A 130 13.50 -20.63 0.61
N ALA A 131 13.20 -21.69 1.36
CA ALA A 131 12.90 -21.61 2.79
C ALA A 131 14.07 -20.98 3.58
N ARG A 132 15.30 -21.46 3.34
CA ARG A 132 16.52 -20.90 3.96
C ARG A 132 16.72 -19.43 3.57
N ARG A 133 16.55 -19.08 2.30
CA ARG A 133 16.69 -17.69 1.82
C ARG A 133 15.69 -16.77 2.50
N ARG A 134 14.41 -17.17 2.57
CA ARG A 134 13.34 -16.42 3.26
C ARG A 134 13.60 -16.26 4.75
N HIS A 135 14.08 -17.31 5.39
CA HIS A 135 14.45 -17.28 6.81
C HIS A 135 15.59 -16.28 7.06
N ILE A 136 16.68 -16.38 6.30
CA ILE A 136 17.82 -15.47 6.40
C ILE A 136 17.38 -14.02 6.14
N ALA A 137 16.64 -13.76 5.05
CA ALA A 137 16.20 -12.41 4.70
C ALA A 137 15.37 -11.74 5.81
N ARG A 138 14.45 -12.48 6.46
CA ARG A 138 13.61 -11.94 7.55
C ARG A 138 14.40 -11.65 8.81
N HIS A 139 15.36 -12.51 9.18
CA HIS A 139 16.23 -12.25 10.33
C HIS A 139 17.22 -11.11 10.06
N LEU A 140 17.75 -11.02 8.84
CA LEU A 140 18.57 -9.88 8.43
C LEU A 140 17.76 -8.57 8.45
N PHE A 141 16.52 -8.59 7.97
CA PHE A 141 15.63 -7.43 8.07
C PHE A 141 15.46 -6.97 9.52
N GLN A 142 15.14 -7.88 10.44
CA GLN A 142 15.01 -7.56 11.88
C GLN A 142 16.29 -6.92 12.45
N GLN A 143 17.46 -7.49 12.14
CA GLN A 143 18.75 -6.98 12.61
C GLN A 143 19.10 -5.61 12.01
N LEU A 144 18.85 -5.42 10.71
CA LEU A 144 19.16 -4.18 10.01
C LEU A 144 18.22 -3.06 10.40
N ALA A 145 16.92 -3.35 10.56
CA ALA A 145 15.94 -2.40 11.04
C ALA A 145 16.33 -1.84 12.42
N ALA A 146 16.74 -2.71 13.34
CA ALA A 146 17.16 -2.30 14.68
C ALA A 146 18.43 -1.42 14.69
N ARG A 147 19.31 -1.57 13.70
CA ARG A 147 20.61 -0.86 13.63
C ARG A 147 20.57 0.43 12.82
N ASN A 148 19.70 0.52 11.81
CA ASN A 148 19.74 1.58 10.80
C ASN A 148 18.52 2.51 10.86
N CYS A 149 17.73 2.47 11.94
CA CYS A 149 16.57 3.34 12.08
C CYS A 149 17.02 4.80 12.31
N ILE A 150 17.01 5.59 11.24
CA ILE A 150 17.22 7.04 11.28
C ILE A 150 15.87 7.77 11.43
N ASN A 151 15.88 8.99 11.98
CA ASN A 151 14.66 9.79 12.23
C ASN A 151 13.60 9.04 13.06
N GLU A 152 14.04 8.48 14.18
CA GLU A 152 13.22 7.62 15.05
C GLU A 152 11.89 8.26 15.45
N ASN A 153 11.88 9.57 15.69
CA ASN A 153 10.74 10.30 16.25
C ASN A 153 9.99 11.17 15.22
N GLY A 154 10.21 10.94 13.93
CA GLY A 154 9.53 11.65 12.85
C GLY A 154 10.20 12.96 12.38
N PRO A 155 9.47 13.82 11.64
CA PRO A 155 8.07 13.64 11.26
C PRO A 155 7.87 12.42 10.35
N PHE A 156 6.72 11.76 10.48
CA PHE A 156 6.38 10.60 9.67
C PHE A 156 5.61 11.04 8.43
N LYS A 157 6.01 10.50 7.28
CA LYS A 157 5.37 10.77 6.00
C LYS A 157 4.24 9.78 5.74
N LEU A 158 3.24 10.24 4.99
CA LEU A 158 2.21 9.34 4.50
C LEU A 158 2.83 8.28 3.58
N PHE A 159 2.44 7.03 3.79
CA PHE A 159 2.78 5.92 2.91
C PHE A 159 1.56 5.03 2.71
N CYS A 160 1.34 4.58 1.48
CA CYS A 160 0.30 3.62 1.13
C CYS A 160 0.90 2.55 0.20
N ASP A 161 0.83 1.28 0.62
CA ASP A 161 1.40 0.12 -0.07
C ASP A 161 0.51 -0.42 -1.20
N ASP A 162 -0.59 0.26 -1.51
CA ASP A 162 -1.56 -0.14 -2.55
C ASP A 162 -1.81 0.96 -3.62
N LEU A 163 -0.91 1.94 -3.76
CA LEU A 163 -0.96 2.95 -4.85
C LEU A 163 -0.52 2.36 -6.20
N ARG A 164 -1.19 1.30 -6.63
CA ARG A 164 -0.92 0.61 -7.91
C ARG A 164 -1.84 1.17 -9.01
N PRO A 165 -1.48 1.03 -10.31
CA PRO A 165 -2.32 1.52 -11.41
C PRO A 165 -3.78 1.04 -11.39
N ALA A 166 -4.06 -0.14 -10.86
CA ALA A 166 -5.43 -0.66 -10.72
C ALA A 166 -6.29 0.14 -9.71
N ASN A 167 -5.64 0.92 -8.86
CA ASN A 167 -6.24 1.75 -7.81
C ASN A 167 -6.19 3.24 -8.15
N ILE A 168 -5.83 3.59 -9.39
CA ILE A 168 -5.80 4.97 -9.87
C ILE A 168 -6.89 5.13 -10.93
N LEU A 169 -7.81 6.05 -10.69
CA LEU A 169 -8.85 6.41 -11.64
C LEU A 169 -8.40 7.62 -12.45
N VAL A 170 -8.52 7.56 -13.77
CA VAL A 170 -8.18 8.67 -14.67
C VAL A 170 -9.34 8.98 -15.61
N ASN A 171 -9.39 10.23 -16.06
CA ASN A 171 -10.32 10.69 -17.07
C ASN A 171 -9.95 10.10 -18.44
N GLN A 172 -10.92 9.50 -19.13
CA GLN A 172 -10.68 8.83 -20.41
C GLN A 172 -10.22 9.79 -21.52
N SER A 173 -10.65 11.04 -21.50
CA SER A 173 -10.42 12.00 -22.59
C SER A 173 -9.07 12.70 -22.50
N ASN A 174 -8.56 12.93 -21.28
CA ASN A 174 -7.33 13.70 -21.07
C ASN A 174 -6.31 13.04 -20.13
N LEU A 175 -6.59 11.84 -19.63
CA LEU A 175 -5.76 11.09 -18.68
C LEU A 175 -5.48 11.84 -17.36
N GLY A 176 -6.31 12.84 -17.05
CA GLY A 176 -6.27 13.55 -15.78
C GLY A 176 -6.56 12.59 -14.63
N LEU A 177 -5.70 12.53 -13.62
CA LEU A 177 -5.93 11.71 -12.44
C LEU A 177 -7.12 12.27 -11.66
N LEU A 178 -8.11 11.42 -11.44
CA LEU A 178 -9.36 11.78 -10.77
C LEU A 178 -9.33 11.38 -9.30
N GLU A 179 -8.82 10.18 -8.99
CA GLU A 179 -8.89 9.63 -7.64
C GLU A 179 -7.89 8.50 -7.40
N PHE A 180 -7.42 8.39 -6.15
CA PHE A 180 -6.76 7.19 -5.63
C PHE A 180 -7.72 6.37 -4.78
N MET A 181 -7.99 5.15 -5.23
CA MET A 181 -8.94 4.22 -4.64
C MET A 181 -8.18 3.20 -3.78
N VAL A 182 -8.59 2.97 -2.52
CA VAL A 182 -8.00 1.93 -1.67
C VAL A 182 -9.06 0.96 -1.18
N ARG A 183 -8.75 -0.33 -1.15
CA ARG A 183 -9.72 -1.37 -0.77
C ARG A 183 -10.18 -1.14 0.66
N SER A 184 -11.49 -0.95 0.85
CA SER A 184 -12.08 -0.89 2.17
C SER A 184 -12.61 -2.25 2.59
N ASN A 185 -12.08 -2.81 3.67
CA ASN A 185 -12.47 -4.10 4.24
C ASN A 185 -13.88 -4.13 4.85
N GLN A 186 -14.72 -3.12 4.62
CA GLN A 186 -16.09 -3.12 5.16
C GLN A 186 -17.10 -3.89 4.30
N TYR A 187 -16.77 -4.29 3.07
CA TYR A 187 -17.68 -5.04 2.21
C TYR A 187 -16.95 -6.02 1.27
N PRO A 188 -17.56 -7.15 0.89
CA PRO A 188 -16.94 -8.13 0.00
C PRO A 188 -16.56 -7.48 -1.34
N SER A 189 -15.26 -7.47 -1.63
CA SER A 189 -14.58 -7.33 -2.94
C SER A 189 -15.02 -6.28 -3.98
N THR A 190 -16.02 -5.42 -3.74
CA THR A 190 -16.51 -4.47 -4.76
C THR A 190 -16.39 -3.00 -4.39
N ASN A 191 -15.99 -2.64 -3.15
CA ASN A 191 -16.01 -1.25 -2.71
C ASN A 191 -14.61 -0.76 -2.30
N LEU A 192 -13.93 -0.12 -3.26
CA LEU A 192 -12.77 0.73 -2.97
C LEU A 192 -13.25 2.07 -2.37
N LYS A 193 -12.53 2.61 -1.39
CA LYS A 193 -12.74 3.94 -0.80
C LYS A 193 -11.60 4.89 -1.20
N PRO A 194 -11.89 6.15 -1.55
CA PRO A 194 -10.87 7.13 -1.86
C PRO A 194 -10.00 7.48 -0.65
N ILE A 195 -8.73 7.85 -0.89
CA ILE A 195 -7.88 8.45 0.16
C ILE A 195 -7.67 9.95 -0.05
N PHE A 196 -7.54 10.43 -1.29
CA PHE A 196 -7.28 11.85 -1.59
C PHE A 196 -8.10 12.33 -2.78
N ARG A 197 -8.46 13.62 -2.74
CA ARG A 197 -8.95 14.43 -3.86
C ARG A 197 -7.90 15.49 -4.17
#